data_AF-A0A0S3STW0-F1
#
_entry.id   AF-A0A0S3STW0-F1
#
_cell.length_a   1.000
_cell.length_b   1.000
_cell.length_c   1.000
_cell.angle_alpha   90.00
_cell.angle_beta   90.00
_cell.angle_gamma   90.00
#
_symmetry.space_group_name_H-M   'P 1'
#
loop_
_entity.id
_entity.type
_entity.pdbx_description
1 polymer ?
#
loop_
_entity_poly.entity_id
_entity_poly.type
_entity_poly.pdbx_seq_one_letter_code
_entity_poly.pdbx_strand_id
1 'polypeptide(L)'
;MNDFDNFLGLDDVVSVFPNKRNEVQTTRSWDFVGLSQSAKRTSKESDIIVGVIDTGIWPESRSFDDQGFGPPPSKWKGTCHNFICNKYNTFSFPLPRRT
;
A
#
# COMPACT_ATOMS: atom_id res chain seq x y z
N MET A 1 -24.58 -28.50 -9.31
CA MET A 1 -24.39 -27.09 -9.66
C MET A 1 -23.01 -26.70 -9.15
N ASN A 2 -22.14 -26.14 -9.99
CA ASN A 2 -20.82 -25.70 -9.52
C ASN A 2 -20.96 -24.29 -8.88
N ASP A 3 -19.95 -23.86 -8.12
CA ASP A 3 -20.02 -22.56 -7.44
C ASP A 3 -20.12 -21.37 -8.42
N PHE A 4 -19.60 -21.54 -9.63
CA PHE A 4 -19.68 -20.54 -10.68
C PHE A 4 -21.13 -20.26 -11.11
N ASP A 5 -21.92 -21.32 -11.33
CA ASP A 5 -23.34 -21.25 -11.66
C ASP A 5 -24.15 -20.67 -10.49
N ASN A 6 -23.75 -20.95 -9.25
CA ASN A 6 -24.38 -20.38 -8.06
C ASN A 6 -24.18 -18.86 -7.99
N PHE A 7 -22.98 -18.36 -8.30
CA PHE A 7 -22.70 -16.91 -8.26
C PHE A 7 -23.34 -16.15 -9.42
N LEU A 8 -23.38 -16.74 -10.62
CA LEU A 8 -24.07 -16.13 -11.76
C LEU A 8 -25.60 -16.07 -11.59
N GLY A 9 -26.17 -16.94 -10.75
CA GLY A 9 -27.59 -16.94 -10.45
C GLY A 9 -28.03 -15.90 -9.42
N LEU A 10 -27.11 -15.13 -8.83
CA LEU A 10 -27.44 -14.08 -7.87
C LEU A 10 -27.87 -12.80 -8.60
N ASP A 11 -28.94 -12.20 -8.11
CA ASP A 11 -29.33 -10.85 -8.52
C ASP A 11 -28.16 -9.89 -8.30
N ASP A 12 -27.97 -8.95 -9.23
CA ASP A 12 -26.87 -7.97 -9.28
C ASP A 12 -25.46 -8.49 -9.66
N VAL A 13 -25.29 -9.78 -9.99
CA VAL A 13 -24.02 -10.30 -10.52
C VAL A 13 -23.98 -10.24 -12.04
N VAL A 14 -23.11 -9.38 -12.60
CA VAL A 14 -22.98 -9.19 -14.05
C VAL A 14 -22.05 -10.23 -14.70
N SER A 15 -21.01 -10.69 -14.00
CA SER A 15 -20.04 -11.64 -14.54
C SER A 15 -19.18 -12.27 -13.45
N VAL A 16 -18.74 -13.51 -13.67
CA VAL A 16 -17.81 -14.24 -12.79
C VAL A 16 -16.60 -14.66 -13.62
N PHE A 17 -15.39 -14.51 -13.07
CA PHE A 17 -14.15 -14.94 -13.69
C PHE A 17 -13.38 -15.87 -12.76
N PRO A 18 -12.82 -16.99 -13.26
CA PRO A 18 -11.96 -17.84 -12.47
C PRO A 18 -10.75 -17.07 -11.94
N ASN A 19 -10.41 -17.29 -10.67
CA ASN A 19 -9.21 -16.73 -10.07
C ASN A 19 -7.96 -17.23 -10.84
N LYS A 20 -7.00 -16.34 -11.07
CA LYS A 20 -5.75 -16.65 -11.78
C LYS A 20 -4.56 -16.21 -10.94
N ARG A 21 -3.53 -17.06 -10.88
CA ARG A 21 -2.25 -16.71 -10.28
C ARG A 21 -1.42 -15.91 -11.29
N ASN A 22 -0.96 -14.74 -10.90
CA ASN A 22 0.01 -13.96 -11.68
C ASN A 22 1.43 -14.27 -11.21
N GLU A 23 2.39 -14.17 -12.12
CA GLU A 23 3.82 -14.28 -11.82
C GLU A 23 4.41 -12.89 -11.56
N VAL A 24 5.46 -12.83 -10.73
CA VAL A 24 6.16 -11.57 -10.42
C VAL A 24 6.95 -11.12 -11.64
N GLN A 25 6.63 -9.95 -12.16
CA GLN A 25 7.26 -9.35 -13.34
C GLN A 25 8.00 -8.07 -12.92
N THR A 26 9.25 -8.19 -12.45
CA THR A 26 10.08 -7.00 -12.18
C THR A 26 11.49 -7.17 -12.70
N THR A 27 11.80 -6.55 -13.84
CA THR A 27 13.17 -6.45 -14.36
C THR A 27 13.51 -5.00 -14.74
N ARG A 28 14.28 -4.35 -13.84
CA ARG A 28 15.21 -3.22 -14.07
C ARG A 28 14.69 -1.93 -14.74
N SER A 29 15.32 -0.78 -14.60
CA SER A 29 16.21 -0.18 -13.58
C SER A 29 16.25 1.29 -14.02
N TRP A 30 16.01 2.23 -13.12
CA TRP A 30 15.77 3.66 -13.37
C TRP A 30 16.49 4.34 -14.55
N ASP A 31 17.72 3.93 -14.88
CA ASP A 31 18.47 4.36 -16.07
C ASP A 31 17.74 4.09 -17.40
N PHE A 32 17.03 2.95 -17.52
CA PHE A 32 16.28 2.59 -18.73
C PHE A 32 15.16 3.58 -19.04
N VAL A 33 14.50 4.10 -18.01
CA VAL A 33 13.44 5.12 -18.14
C VAL A 33 13.98 6.55 -18.04
N GLY A 34 15.32 6.72 -17.98
CA GLY A 34 15.97 8.03 -17.92
C GLY A 34 15.77 8.79 -16.60
N LEU A 35 15.46 8.10 -15.49
CA LEU A 35 15.23 8.74 -14.20
C LEU A 35 16.53 8.83 -13.39
N SER A 36 17.22 9.96 -13.48
CA SER A 36 18.44 10.22 -12.73
C SER A 36 18.17 10.50 -11.24
N GLN A 37 19.20 10.29 -10.41
CA GLN A 37 19.16 10.67 -8.99
C GLN A 37 19.00 12.20 -8.78
N SER A 38 19.38 12.99 -9.78
CA SER A 38 19.26 14.46 -9.78
C SER A 38 17.91 14.98 -10.29
N ALA A 39 16.93 14.10 -10.51
CA ALA A 39 15.58 14.50 -10.90
C ALA A 39 15.00 15.50 -9.90
N LYS A 40 14.35 16.57 -10.39
CA LYS A 40 13.73 17.58 -9.53
C LYS A 40 12.62 16.91 -8.72
N ARG A 41 12.73 17.01 -7.39
CA ARG A 41 11.74 16.50 -6.44
C ARG A 41 10.90 17.62 -5.86
N THR A 42 9.66 17.32 -5.52
CA THR A 42 8.76 18.28 -4.87
C THR A 42 8.41 17.82 -3.47
N SER A 43 8.13 18.76 -2.57
CA SER A 43 7.64 18.45 -1.21
C SER A 43 6.29 17.73 -1.21
N LYS A 44 5.55 17.71 -2.34
CA LYS A 44 4.30 16.96 -2.46
C LYS A 44 4.54 15.45 -2.46
N GLU A 45 5.73 14.98 -2.84
CA GLU A 45 6.04 13.55 -2.91
C GLU A 45 5.98 12.87 -1.54
N SER A 46 6.29 13.60 -0.46
CA SER A 46 6.19 13.06 0.91
C SER A 46 4.74 12.84 1.37
N ASP A 47 3.75 13.37 0.65
CA ASP A 47 2.32 13.22 0.95
C ASP A 47 1.62 12.23 -0.01
N ILE A 48 2.36 11.57 -0.90
CA ILE A 48 1.85 10.55 -1.81
C ILE A 48 1.94 9.18 -1.13
N ILE A 49 0.85 8.40 -1.19
CA ILE A 49 0.79 7.03 -0.67
C ILE A 49 0.72 6.09 -1.87
N VAL A 50 1.70 5.17 -1.96
CA VAL A 50 1.75 4.14 -3.00
C VAL A 50 1.35 2.81 -2.40
N GLY A 51 0.21 2.26 -2.84
CA GLY A 51 -0.23 0.92 -2.46
C GLY A 51 0.49 -0.14 -3.28
N VAL A 52 1.11 -1.11 -2.61
CA VAL A 52 1.81 -2.24 -3.26
C VAL A 52 1.10 -3.53 -2.86
N ILE A 53 0.62 -4.28 -3.85
CA ILE A 53 -0.01 -5.59 -3.66
C ILE A 53 1.02 -6.64 -4.07
N ASP A 54 1.69 -7.21 -3.07
CA ASP A 54 2.78 -8.18 -3.25
C ASP A 54 2.74 -9.22 -2.10
N THR A 55 3.77 -10.05 -2.03
CA THR A 55 4.07 -11.05 -1.00
C THR A 55 4.40 -10.48 0.37
N GLY A 56 4.53 -9.15 0.49
CA GLY A 56 4.74 -8.45 1.75
C GLY A 56 5.84 -7.41 1.66
N ILE A 57 6.41 -7.08 2.82
CA ILE A 57 7.49 -6.10 2.97
C ILE A 57 8.51 -6.62 3.97
N TRP A 58 9.78 -6.23 3.80
CA TRP A 58 10.83 -6.47 4.78
C TRP A 58 11.19 -5.13 5.48
N PRO A 59 10.54 -4.78 6.60
CA PRO A 59 10.58 -3.43 7.17
C PRO A 59 11.96 -3.05 7.74
N GLU A 60 12.81 -4.02 8.09
CA GLU A 60 14.15 -3.78 8.62
C GLU A 60 15.18 -3.37 7.54
N SER A 61 14.80 -3.42 6.26
CA SER A 61 15.67 -3.01 5.16
C SER A 61 15.96 -1.51 5.21
N ARG A 62 17.23 -1.13 4.95
CA ARG A 62 17.65 0.28 4.85
C ARG A 62 16.90 1.09 3.79
N SER A 63 16.30 0.41 2.80
CA SER A 63 15.46 1.06 1.79
C SER A 63 14.19 1.69 2.35
N PHE A 64 13.78 1.30 3.57
CA PHE A 64 12.58 1.81 4.26
C PHE A 64 12.91 2.63 5.51
N ASP A 65 14.14 3.14 5.61
CA ASP A 65 14.54 4.05 6.69
C ASP A 65 13.75 5.37 6.60
N ASP A 66 13.20 5.81 7.73
CA ASP A 66 12.33 6.97 7.84
C ASP A 66 13.01 8.21 8.43
N GLN A 67 14.34 8.17 8.62
CA GLN A 67 15.12 9.34 9.03
C GLN A 67 14.85 10.53 8.08
N GLY A 68 14.53 11.68 8.66
CA GLY A 68 14.18 12.89 7.90
C GLY A 68 12.72 13.00 7.41
N PHE A 69 11.89 11.96 7.54
CA PHE A 69 10.47 12.02 7.16
C PHE A 69 9.59 12.77 8.18
N GLY A 70 8.49 13.37 7.73
CA GLY A 70 7.44 13.91 8.60
C GLY A 70 6.50 12.83 9.15
N PRO A 71 5.44 13.20 9.89
CA PRO A 71 4.38 12.26 10.25
C PRO A 71 3.64 11.75 9.01
N PRO A 72 2.94 10.60 9.09
CA PRO A 72 2.08 10.12 8.02
C PRO A 72 1.05 11.17 7.57
N PRO A 73 0.69 11.21 6.27
CA PRO A 73 -0.36 12.07 5.74
C PRO A 73 -1.67 11.97 6.55
N SER A 74 -2.28 13.11 6.90
CA SER A 74 -3.52 13.13 7.68
C SER A 74 -4.72 12.46 6.99
N LYS A 75 -4.65 12.31 5.67
CA LYS A 75 -5.62 11.57 4.84
C LYS A 75 -5.48 10.05 4.95
N TRP A 76 -4.39 9.54 5.51
CA TRP A 76 -4.16 8.10 5.66
C TRP A 76 -5.10 7.52 6.71
N LYS A 77 -5.79 6.44 6.34
CA LYS A 77 -6.73 5.71 7.21
C LYS A 77 -6.38 4.22 7.34
N GLY A 78 -5.24 3.80 6.81
CA GLY A 78 -4.81 2.41 6.90
C GLY A 78 -4.24 2.09 8.27
N THR A 79 -4.10 0.80 8.54
CA THR A 79 -3.64 0.26 9.82
C THR A 79 -2.51 -0.74 9.60
N CYS A 80 -1.61 -0.86 10.56
CA CYS A 80 -0.56 -1.87 10.54
C CYS A 80 -1.06 -3.11 11.29
N HIS A 81 -1.10 -4.25 10.60
CA HIS A 81 -1.62 -5.50 11.14
C HIS A 81 -0.50 -6.53 11.23
N ASN A 82 -0.31 -7.10 12.43
CA ASN A 82 0.70 -8.14 12.73
C ASN A 82 2.18 -7.76 12.52
N PHE A 83 2.50 -6.47 12.36
CA PHE A 83 3.87 -5.95 12.41
C PHE A 83 3.87 -4.46 12.79
N ILE A 84 5.04 -3.94 13.14
CA ILE A 84 5.25 -2.53 13.52
C ILE A 84 5.57 -1.73 12.26
N CYS A 85 4.77 -0.71 11.95
CA CYS A 85 5.17 0.30 10.97
C CYS A 85 6.10 1.32 11.59
N ASN A 86 6.95 1.91 10.74
CA ASN A 86 7.76 3.07 11.06
C ASN A 86 6.87 4.31 11.31
N LYS A 87 7.49 5.46 11.64
CA LYS A 87 6.86 6.72 12.07
C LYS A 87 5.35 6.68 12.37
N TYR A 88 5.07 6.58 13.67
CA TYR A 88 3.75 6.58 14.33
C TYR A 88 2.86 5.38 14.03
N ASN A 89 3.05 4.32 14.82
CA ASN A 89 2.00 3.34 15.11
C ASN A 89 1.56 3.42 16.58
N THR A 90 1.29 4.64 17.09
CA THR A 90 0.61 4.79 18.38
C THR A 90 -0.86 5.04 18.12
N PHE A 91 -1.69 4.07 18.50
CA PHE A 91 -3.07 4.31 18.89
C PHE A 91 -3.13 5.49 19.88
N SER A 92 -3.32 6.68 19.35
CA SER A 92 -3.66 7.88 20.12
C SER A 92 -4.74 8.61 19.37
N PHE A 93 -5.90 7.96 19.19
CA PHE A 93 -7.14 8.72 19.25
C PHE A 93 -7.07 9.48 20.59
N PRO A 94 -7.09 10.83 20.61
CA PRO A 94 -7.39 11.50 21.85
C PRO A 94 -8.79 11.01 22.21
N LEU A 95 -8.92 10.25 23.30
CA LEU A 95 -10.21 10.03 23.92
C LEU A 95 -10.89 11.40 24.00
N PRO A 96 -12.15 11.55 23.52
CA PRO A 96 -12.85 12.82 23.70
C PRO A 96 -12.82 13.12 25.19
N ARG A 97 -12.26 14.29 25.54
CA ARG A 97 -12.33 14.78 26.92
C ARG A 97 -13.81 14.79 27.27
N ARG A 98 -14.21 13.94 28.21
CA ARG A 98 -15.51 14.09 28.86
C ARG A 98 -15.46 15.42 29.61
N THR A 99 -16.08 16.44 29.03
CA THR A 99 -16.74 17.47 29.82
C THR A 99 -17.98 16.86 30.46
#